data_AF-A0A2V9DMI8-F1
#
_entry.id   AF-A0A2V9DMI8-F1
#
_cell.length_a   1.000
_cell.length_b   1.000
_cell.length_c   1.000
_cell.angle_alpha   90.00
_cell.angle_beta   90.00
_cell.angle_gamma   90.00
#
_symmetry.space_group_name_H-M   'P 1'
#
loop_
_entity.id
_entity.type
_entity.pdbx_description
1 polymer ?
#
loop_
_entity_poly.entity_id
_entity_poly.type
_entity_poly.pdbx_seq_one_letter_code
_entity_poly.pdbx_strand_id
1 'polypeptide(L)'
;MGQPRRCLVSLRDGEGVEHVAEVTAESLYEAGALALQQFRRAEWSREVSLDAGTLRVEVYESTFYNLKVSDLEQWLRRTGGSPRDVATRQKVRTRLGAN
;
A
#
# COMPACT_ATOMS: atom_id res chain seq x y z
N MET A 1 -24.69 4.88 11.11
CA MET A 1 -23.72 3.82 10.76
C MET A 1 -22.78 4.41 9.72
N GLY A 2 -21.46 4.26 9.89
CA GLY A 2 -20.48 4.94 9.03
C GLY A 2 -20.31 4.21 7.69
N GLN A 3 -19.95 4.93 6.63
CA GLN A 3 -19.61 4.30 5.35
C GLN A 3 -18.36 3.41 5.50
N PRO A 4 -18.36 2.18 4.93
CA PRO A 4 -17.19 1.31 4.97
C PRO A 4 -16.02 1.94 4.22
N ARG A 5 -14.83 1.89 4.83
CA ARG A 5 -13.59 2.45 4.27
C ARG A 5 -12.54 1.37 4.18
N ARG A 6 -11.66 1.50 3.18
CA ARG A 6 -10.47 0.65 3.09
C ARG A 6 -9.52 1.03 4.22
N CYS A 7 -8.99 0.02 4.88
CA CYS A 7 -8.09 0.15 6.00
C CYS A 7 -6.90 -0.78 5.78
N LEU A 8 -5.70 -0.30 6.06
CA LEU A 8 -4.51 -1.11 6.19
C LEU A 8 -4.28 -1.33 7.68
N VAL A 9 -4.36 -2.58 8.13
CA VAL A 9 -4.16 -2.94 9.53
C VAL A 9 -2.82 -3.63 9.65
N SER A 10 -1.93 -3.15 10.51
CA SER A 10 -0.65 -3.77 10.78
C SER A 10 -0.52 -4.29 12.20
N LEU A 11 0.19 -5.41 12.35
CA LEU A 11 0.60 -5.98 13.63
C LEU A 11 2.12 -6.17 13.57
N ARG A 12 2.82 -5.59 14.54
CA ARG A 12 4.25 -5.83 14.71
C ARG A 12 4.46 -6.97 15.71
N ASP A 13 5.19 -8.01 15.30
CA ASP A 13 5.53 -9.12 16.18
C ASP A 13 6.75 -8.83 17.08
N GLY A 14 7.14 -9.83 17.90
CA GLY A 14 8.26 -9.73 18.83
C GLY A 14 9.64 -9.64 18.16
N GLU A 15 9.76 -10.06 16.90
CA GLU A 15 10.99 -9.95 16.10
C GLU A 15 11.04 -8.61 15.35
N GLY A 16 9.96 -7.83 15.42
CA GLY A 16 9.85 -6.52 14.83
C GLY A 16 9.37 -6.53 13.39
N VAL A 17 8.88 -7.67 12.86
CA VAL A 17 8.30 -7.79 11.52
C VAL A 17 6.89 -7.20 11.53
N GLU A 18 6.58 -6.39 10.51
CA GLU A 18 5.27 -5.78 10.34
C GLU A 18 4.39 -6.62 9.41
N HIS A 19 3.35 -7.25 9.98
CA HIS A 19 2.37 -8.03 9.26
C HIS A 19 1.18 -7.15 8.92
N VAL A 20 0.78 -7.12 7.65
CA VAL A 20 -0.20 -6.15 7.15
C VAL A 20 -1.39 -6.86 6.51
N ALA A 21 -2.60 -6.42 6.85
CA ALA A 21 -3.87 -6.86 6.27
C ALA A 21 -4.63 -5.66 5.72
N GLU A 22 -5.04 -5.73 4.46
CA GLU A 22 -5.99 -4.77 3.90
C GLU A 22 -7.43 -5.24 4.15
N VAL A 23 -8.27 -4.40 4.74
CA VAL A 23 -9.67 -4.69 5.09
C VAL A 23 -10.58 -3.54 4.69
N THR A 24 -11.86 -3.80 4.51
CA THR A 24 -12.88 -2.76 4.36
C THR A 24 -13.82 -2.86 5.55
N ALA A 25 -14.00 -1.77 6.30
CA ALA A 25 -14.77 -1.79 7.55
C ALA A 25 -15.52 -0.47 7.80
N GLU A 26 -16.67 -0.57 8.46
CA GLU A 26 -17.52 0.54 8.89
C GLU A 26 -17.09 1.10 10.25
N SER A 27 -16.23 0.39 10.98
CA SER A 27 -15.70 0.80 12.28
C SER A 27 -14.27 0.32 12.54
N LEU A 28 -13.61 0.94 13.51
CA LEU A 28 -12.28 0.53 13.98
C LEU A 28 -12.27 -0.92 14.49
N TYR A 29 -13.30 -1.30 15.25
CA TYR A 29 -13.40 -2.66 15.82
C TYR A 29 -13.64 -3.71 14.76
N GLU A 30 -14.48 -3.41 13.77
CA GLU A 30 -14.68 -4.29 12.63
C GLU A 30 -13.38 -4.43 11.81
N ALA A 31 -12.64 -3.33 11.57
CA ALA A 31 -11.34 -3.40 10.91
C ALA A 31 -10.37 -4.31 11.66
N GLY A 32 -10.29 -4.18 12.99
CA GLY A 32 -9.47 -5.03 13.84
C GLY A 32 -9.89 -6.50 13.83
N ALA A 33 -11.19 -6.78 13.92
CA ALA A 33 -11.73 -8.15 13.89
C ALA A 33 -11.45 -8.84 12.55
N LEU A 34 -11.68 -8.13 11.44
CA LEU A 34 -11.39 -8.63 10.10
C LEU A 34 -9.89 -8.88 9.90
N ALA A 35 -9.03 -7.98 10.38
CA ALA A 35 -7.58 -8.16 10.30
C ALA A 35 -7.09 -9.34 11.16
N LEU A 36 -7.58 -9.49 12.39
CA LEU A 36 -7.25 -10.64 13.24
C LEU A 36 -7.72 -11.96 12.64
N GLN A 37 -8.90 -11.99 12.01
CA GLN A 37 -9.37 -13.17 11.29
C GLN A 37 -8.41 -13.56 10.16
N GLN A 38 -7.84 -12.57 9.45
CA GLN A 38 -6.81 -12.82 8.42
C GLN A 38 -5.51 -13.31 9.04
N PHE A 39 -5.01 -12.62 10.07
CA PHE A 39 -3.76 -12.98 10.74
C PHE A 39 -3.80 -14.38 11.36
N ARG A 40 -4.89 -14.78 12.02
CA ARG A 40 -5.05 -16.13 12.60
C ARG A 40 -4.99 -17.26 11.59
N ARG A 41 -5.18 -16.97 10.30
CA ARG A 41 -5.09 -17.96 9.22
C ARG A 41 -3.69 -18.02 8.59
N ALA A 42 -2.82 -17.06 8.90
CA ALA A 42 -1.47 -17.00 8.35
C ALA A 42 -0.51 -17.90 9.13
N GLU A 43 0.44 -18.53 8.45
CA GLU A 43 1.31 -19.54 9.07
C GLU A 43 2.20 -18.96 10.17
N TRP A 44 2.64 -17.72 10.01
CA TRP A 44 3.45 -16.98 11.00
C TRP A 44 2.72 -16.76 12.33
N SER A 45 1.38 -16.82 12.34
CA SER A 45 0.61 -16.51 13.55
C SER A 45 0.70 -17.58 14.63
N ARG A 46 1.24 -18.76 14.33
CA ARG A 46 1.47 -19.82 15.33
C ARG A 46 2.60 -19.47 16.31
N GLU A 47 3.49 -18.57 15.90
CA GLU A 47 4.69 -18.18 16.63
C GLU A 47 4.51 -16.83 17.34
N VAL A 48 3.39 -16.14 17.09
CA VAL A 48 3.10 -14.79 17.61
C VAL A 48 1.89 -14.81 18.54
N SER A 49 2.05 -14.23 19.74
CA SER A 49 0.92 -14.02 20.67
C SER A 49 0.02 -12.87 20.19
N LEU A 50 -0.91 -13.18 19.29
CA LEU A 50 -1.85 -12.20 18.72
C LEU A 50 -2.70 -11.50 19.80
N ASP A 51 -3.00 -12.18 20.91
CA ASP A 51 -3.89 -11.68 21.96
C ASP A 51 -3.25 -10.59 22.84
N ALA A 52 -1.91 -10.48 22.84
CA ALA A 52 -1.17 -9.42 23.54
C ALA A 52 -0.70 -8.29 22.59
N GLY A 53 -0.95 -8.43 21.28
CA GLY A 53 -0.51 -7.50 20.26
C GLY A 53 -1.37 -6.25 20.16
N THR A 54 -0.77 -5.13 19.72
CA THR A 54 -1.52 -3.92 19.37
C THR A 54 -1.62 -3.80 17.86
N LEU A 55 -2.85 -3.73 17.34
CA LEU A 55 -3.11 -3.45 15.93
C LEU A 55 -3.00 -1.95 15.66
N ARG A 56 -2.26 -1.59 14.63
CA ARG A 56 -2.31 -0.27 14.01
C ARG A 56 -3.32 -0.31 12.87
N VAL A 57 -4.28 0.59 12.84
CA VAL A 57 -5.29 0.67 11.77
C VAL A 57 -5.13 2.01 11.04
N GLU A 58 -4.80 1.95 9.76
CA GLU A 58 -4.70 3.10 8.87
C GLU A 58 -5.89 3.11 7.93
N VAL A 59 -6.72 4.14 7.96
CA VAL A 59 -7.86 4.25 7.06
C VAL A 59 -7.44 5.02 5.81
N TYR A 60 -7.49 4.37 4.64
CA TYR A 60 -7.19 5.00 3.36
C TYR A 60 -8.48 5.27 2.58
N GLU A 61 -8.72 6.54 2.25
CA GLU A 61 -9.81 6.97 1.35
C GLU A 61 -9.34 7.13 -0.12
N SER A 62 -8.14 6.68 -0.50
CA SER A 62 -7.49 7.14 -1.75
C SER A 62 -6.97 6.05 -2.70
N THR A 63 -6.82 6.47 -3.97
CA THR A 63 -6.40 5.70 -5.16
C THR A 63 -4.91 5.44 -5.19
N PHE A 64 -4.53 4.19 -5.46
CA PHE A 64 -3.15 3.77 -5.67
C PHE A 64 -2.87 3.51 -7.16
N TYR A 65 -1.70 3.92 -7.65
CA TYR A 65 -1.25 3.70 -9.02
C TYR A 65 -0.02 2.81 -9.05
N ASN A 66 -0.10 1.71 -9.78
CA ASN A 66 1.04 0.84 -10.06
C ASN A 66 1.68 1.28 -11.38
N LEU A 67 2.97 1.59 -11.34
CA LEU A 67 3.74 2.02 -12.51
C LEU A 67 4.85 1.01 -12.78
N LYS A 68 4.79 0.33 -13.93
CA LYS A 68 5.89 -0.55 -14.34
C LYS A 68 7.10 0.29 -14.69
N VAL A 69 8.26 -0.15 -14.22
CA VAL A 69 9.53 0.48 -14.54
C VAL A 69 9.78 0.48 -16.05
N SER A 70 9.49 -0.62 -16.75
CA SER A 70 9.63 -0.70 -18.22
C SER A 70 8.71 0.25 -18.98
N ASP A 71 7.49 0.48 -18.49
CA ASP A 71 6.52 1.37 -19.14
C ASP A 71 6.88 2.81 -18.88
N LEU A 72 7.38 3.11 -17.67
CA LEU A 72 8.01 4.37 -17.34
C LEU A 72 9.21 4.61 -18.27
N GLU A 73 10.10 3.64 -18.43
CA GLU A 73 11.25 3.72 -19.34
C GLU A 73 10.83 3.89 -20.81
N GLN A 74 9.87 3.12 -21.29
CA GLN A 74 9.38 3.23 -22.66
C GLN A 74 8.72 4.59 -22.89
N TRP A 75 7.90 5.06 -21.95
CA TRP A 75 7.32 6.40 -22.00
C TRP A 75 8.42 7.44 -22.05
N LEU A 76 9.44 7.31 -21.19
CA LEU A 76 10.63 8.16 -21.21
C LEU A 76 11.44 8.05 -22.49
N ARG A 77 11.34 7.00 -23.32
CA ARG A 77 12.06 6.94 -24.61
C ARG A 77 11.27 7.53 -25.78
N ARG A 78 9.97 7.78 -25.63
CA ARG A 78 9.13 8.31 -26.72
C ARG A 78 9.56 9.71 -27.18
N THR A 79 9.68 9.87 -28.50
CA THR A 79 9.90 11.14 -29.20
C THR A 79 8.56 11.69 -29.72
N GLY A 80 8.34 13.01 -29.63
CA GLY A 80 7.10 13.67 -30.10
C GLY A 80 5.94 13.66 -29.08
N GLY A 81 4.75 14.09 -29.49
CA GLY A 81 3.62 14.38 -28.60
C GLY A 81 3.45 15.89 -28.36
N SER A 82 2.53 16.28 -27.48
CA SER A 82 2.31 17.71 -27.22
C SER A 82 3.56 18.35 -26.61
N PRO A 83 3.82 19.66 -26.82
CA PRO A 83 4.94 20.35 -26.18
C PRO A 83 4.96 20.17 -24.65
N ARG A 84 3.78 20.07 -24.03
CA ARG A 84 3.62 19.81 -22.59
C ARG A 84 4.08 18.41 -22.19
N ASP A 85 3.78 17.38 -22.99
CA ASP A 85 4.21 16.01 -22.71
C ASP A 85 5.71 15.85 -22.88
N VAL A 86 6.29 16.50 -23.89
CA VAL A 86 7.74 16.51 -24.12
C VAL A 86 8.46 17.17 -22.95
N ALA A 87 7.99 18.35 -22.51
CA ALA A 87 8.54 19.03 -21.35
C ALA A 87 8.39 18.19 -20.05
N THR A 88 7.24 17.53 -19.86
CA THR A 88 6.99 16.65 -18.70
C THR A 88 7.94 15.45 -18.71
N ARG A 89 8.16 14.81 -19.87
CA ARG A 89 9.12 13.71 -20.00
C ARG A 89 10.55 14.14 -19.73
N GLN A 90 10.99 15.26 -20.31
CA GLN A 90 12.34 15.77 -20.09
C GLN A 90 12.60 16.00 -18.60
N LYS A 91 11.63 16.60 -17.90
CA LYS A 91 11.70 16.80 -16.46
C LYS A 91 11.82 15.49 -15.67
N VAL A 92 11.12 14.43 -16.06
CA VAL A 92 11.22 13.12 -15.39
C VAL A 92 12.55 12.43 -15.71
N ARG A 93 13.09 12.54 -16.93
CA ARG A 93 14.43 12.01 -17.29
C ARG A 93 15.54 12.60 -16.42
N THR A 94 15.55 13.93 -16.27
CA THR A 94 16.53 14.63 -15.42
C THR A 94 16.50 14.13 -13.97
N ARG A 95 15.32 13.78 -13.42
CA ARG A 95 15.20 13.23 -12.06
C ARG A 95 15.84 11.85 -11.90
N LEU A 96 15.97 11.09 -12.98
CA LEU A 96 16.58 9.77 -12.98
C LEU A 96 18.07 9.81 -13.37
N GLY A 97 18.66 11.01 -13.58
CA GLY A 97 20.05 11.16 -14.01
C GLY A 97 20.33 10.70 -15.44
N ALA A 98 19.29 10.41 -16.22
CA ALA A 98 19.39 10.08 -17.62
C ALA A 98 19.36 11.38 -18.44
N ASN A 99 20.52 11.86 -18.87
CA ASN A 99 20.63 12.92 -19.87
C ASN A 99 20.47 12.33 -21.27
#